data_AF-A0A816V0E4-F1
#
_entry.id   AF-A0A816V0E4-F1
#
_cell.length_a   1.000
_cell.length_b   1.000
_cell.length_c   1.000
_cell.angle_alpha   90.00
_cell.angle_beta   90.00
_cell.angle_gamma   90.00
#
_symmetry.space_group_name_H-M   'P 1'
#
loop_
_entity.id
_entity.type
_entity.pdbx_description
1 polymer ?
#
loop_
_entity_poly.entity_id
_entity_poly.type
_entity_poly.pdbx_seq_one_letter_code
_entity_poly.pdbx_strand_id
1 'polypeptide(L)'
;IDMLMKFGDVESAERIFKPIEAKGTTIYGALMNGYNLNGESWKCFKVFEEMKEKDIIPDEIAWNILIGACSKSGILHHCEYIVNQIPLNIQNKIRIENALVDMWGKCGSIEKAKNVFDLVVDRDTITYNAMINAFALNGMGTQAVELYR
;
A
#
# COMPACT_ATOMS: atom_id res chain seq x y z
N ILE A 1 -19.91 -1.71 5.73
CA ILE A 1 -18.48 -1.90 6.11
C ILE A 1 -17.69 -0.66 5.72
N ASP A 2 -17.53 -0.33 4.42
CA ASP A 2 -16.73 0.84 3.98
C ASP A 2 -17.12 2.16 4.68
N MET A 3 -18.41 2.49 4.75
CA MET A 3 -18.89 3.67 5.48
C MET A 3 -18.49 3.66 6.96
N LEU A 4 -18.68 2.54 7.67
CA LEU A 4 -18.36 2.43 9.10
C LEU A 4 -16.87 2.60 9.35
N MET A 5 -16.03 1.96 8.53
CA MET A 5 -14.57 2.09 8.64
C MET A 5 -14.08 3.52 8.39
N LYS A 6 -14.70 4.24 7.45
CA LYS A 6 -14.38 5.67 7.18
C LYS A 6 -14.68 6.59 8.35
N PHE A 7 -15.66 6.23 9.19
CA PHE A 7 -16.02 6.97 10.41
C PHE A 7 -15.35 6.41 11.68
N GLY A 8 -14.45 5.43 11.54
CA GLY A 8 -13.74 4.84 12.68
C GLY A 8 -14.57 3.87 13.52
N ASP A 9 -15.80 3.53 13.11
CA ASP A 9 -16.61 2.50 13.77
C ASP A 9 -16.17 1.10 13.31
N VAL A 10 -14.95 0.74 13.74
CA VAL A 10 -14.29 -0.53 13.42
C VAL A 10 -15.06 -1.71 14.02
N GLU A 11 -15.59 -1.58 15.23
CA GLU A 11 -16.30 -2.67 15.92
C GLU A 11 -17.58 -3.08 15.18
N SER A 12 -18.42 -2.12 14.78
CA SER A 12 -19.62 -2.42 14.00
C SER A 12 -19.28 -2.98 12.63
N ALA A 13 -18.21 -2.50 11.99
CA ALA A 13 -17.74 -3.04 10.72
C ALA A 13 -17.31 -4.50 10.84
N GLU A 14 -16.52 -4.85 11.87
CA GLU A 14 -16.09 -6.23 12.16
C GLU A 14 -17.28 -7.15 12.47
N ARG A 15 -18.27 -6.65 13.23
CA ARG A 15 -19.49 -7.39 13.55
C ARG A 15 -20.33 -7.70 12.32
N ILE A 16 -20.42 -6.78 11.36
CA ILE A 16 -21.10 -7.02 10.07
C ILE A 16 -20.26 -7.94 9.18
N PHE A 17 -18.93 -7.84 9.22
CA PHE A 17 -18.04 -8.63 8.39
C PHE A 17 -18.07 -10.13 8.77
N LYS A 18 -18.00 -10.46 10.06
CA LYS A 18 -17.91 -11.85 10.56
C LYS A 18 -18.92 -12.81 9.93
N PRO A 19 -20.25 -12.56 9.97
CA PRO A 19 -21.26 -13.53 9.52
C PRO A 19 -21.40 -13.68 8.00
N ILE A 20 -20.69 -12.89 7.18
CA ILE A 20 -20.81 -13.00 5.71
C ILE A 20 -20.14 -14.31 5.26
N GLU A 21 -20.90 -15.23 4.67
CA GLU A 21 -20.37 -16.52 4.21
C GLU A 21 -19.58 -16.38 2.89
N ALA A 22 -20.17 -15.74 1.88
CA ALA A 22 -19.53 -15.47 0.59
C ALA A 22 -18.84 -14.10 0.57
N LYS A 23 -17.67 -14.01 1.21
CA LYS A 23 -16.84 -12.80 1.16
C LYS A 23 -16.00 -12.80 -0.13
N GLY A 24 -16.22 -11.82 -1.00
CA GLY A 24 -15.37 -11.58 -2.17
C GLY A 24 -14.28 -10.54 -1.92
N THR A 25 -13.40 -10.33 -2.90
CA THR A 25 -12.29 -9.37 -2.86
C THR A 25 -12.73 -7.97 -2.45
N THR A 26 -13.91 -7.51 -2.89
CA THR A 26 -14.46 -6.18 -2.53
C THR A 26 -14.74 -6.03 -1.03
N ILE A 27 -15.28 -7.08 -0.38
CA ILE A 27 -15.65 -7.03 1.05
C ILE A 27 -14.38 -7.03 1.91
N TYR A 28 -13.41 -7.87 1.54
CA TYR A 28 -12.09 -7.87 2.15
C TYR A 28 -11.36 -6.54 1.94
N GLY A 29 -11.34 -6.02 0.71
CA GLY A 29 -10.72 -4.75 0.36
C GLY A 29 -11.30 -3.57 1.15
N ALA A 30 -12.62 -3.53 1.38
CA ALA A 30 -13.24 -2.51 2.21
C ALA A 30 -12.78 -2.57 3.67
N LEU A 31 -12.66 -3.79 4.24
CA LEU A 31 -12.19 -3.97 5.62
C LEU A 31 -10.69 -3.61 5.73
N MET A 32 -9.86 -4.09 4.80
CA MET A 32 -8.44 -3.77 4.73
C MET A 32 -8.20 -2.26 4.60
N ASN A 33 -8.93 -1.59 3.70
CA ASN A 33 -8.82 -0.15 3.50
C ASN A 33 -9.16 0.58 4.80
N GLY A 34 -10.22 0.12 5.47
CA GLY A 34 -10.60 0.63 6.76
C GLY A 34 -9.49 0.54 7.81
N TYR A 35 -8.86 -0.62 7.96
CA TYR A 35 -7.74 -0.77 8.89
C TYR A 35 -6.54 0.10 8.51
N ASN A 36 -6.21 0.18 7.22
CA ASN A 36 -5.17 1.08 6.72
C ASN A 36 -5.47 2.55 7.08
N LEU A 37 -6.69 3.04 6.87
CA LEU A 37 -7.09 4.41 7.18
C LEU A 37 -7.03 4.73 8.68
N ASN A 38 -7.38 3.76 9.53
CA ASN A 38 -7.36 3.91 10.99
C ASN A 38 -5.98 3.64 11.62
N GLY A 39 -4.93 3.44 10.82
CA GLY A 39 -3.57 3.18 11.31
C GLY A 39 -3.36 1.78 11.91
N GLU A 40 -4.34 0.89 11.76
CA GLU A 40 -4.29 -0.48 12.25
C GLU A 40 -3.61 -1.40 11.22
N SER A 41 -2.39 -1.06 10.78
CA SER A 41 -1.71 -1.75 9.69
C SER A 41 -1.67 -3.27 9.91
N TRP A 42 -1.38 -3.74 11.12
CA TRP A 42 -1.33 -5.17 11.45
C TRP A 42 -2.64 -5.92 11.18
N LYS A 43 -3.81 -5.28 11.39
CA LYS A 43 -5.11 -5.89 11.07
C LYS A 43 -5.33 -5.96 9.57
N CYS A 44 -4.82 -4.98 8.81
CA CYS A 44 -4.82 -5.06 7.35
C CYS A 44 -4.06 -6.30 6.85
N PHE A 45 -2.88 -6.61 7.41
CA PHE A 45 -2.14 -7.83 7.07
C PHE A 45 -2.90 -9.09 7.48
N LYS A 46 -3.49 -9.10 8.68
CA LYS A 46 -4.29 -10.25 9.15
C LYS A 46 -5.44 -10.58 8.20
N VAL A 47 -6.13 -9.56 7.70
CA VAL A 47 -7.22 -9.72 6.73
C VAL A 47 -6.69 -10.24 5.39
N PHE A 48 -5.51 -9.79 4.96
CA PHE A 48 -4.86 -10.31 3.75
C PHE A 48 -4.46 -11.78 3.87
N GLU A 49 -3.92 -12.21 5.01
CA GLU A 49 -3.65 -13.64 5.22
C GLU A 49 -4.94 -14.46 5.25
N GLU A 50 -6.03 -13.94 5.82
CA GLU A 50 -7.36 -14.59 5.74
C GLU A 50 -7.86 -14.71 4.28
N MET A 51 -7.60 -13.71 3.42
CA MET A 51 -7.92 -13.82 1.98
C MET A 51 -7.15 -14.97 1.34
N LYS A 52 -5.86 -15.09 1.64
CA LYS A 52 -5.00 -16.16 1.10
C LYS A 52 -5.43 -17.54 1.58
N GLU A 53 -5.75 -17.70 2.86
CA GLU A 53 -6.24 -18.96 3.43
C GLU A 53 -7.55 -19.44 2.79
N LYS A 54 -8.31 -18.53 2.18
CA LYS A 54 -9.58 -18.82 1.49
C LYS A 54 -9.46 -18.82 -0.03
N ASP A 55 -8.24 -18.82 -0.56
CA ASP A 55 -7.96 -18.79 -2.00
C ASP A 55 -8.60 -17.58 -2.74
N ILE A 56 -8.79 -16.46 -2.03
CA ILE A 56 -9.35 -15.24 -2.60
C ILE A 56 -8.21 -14.40 -3.18
N ILE A 57 -8.23 -14.22 -4.49
CA ILE A 57 -7.22 -13.46 -5.22
C ILE A 57 -7.35 -11.96 -4.89
N PRO A 58 -6.29 -11.31 -4.33
CA PRO A 58 -6.25 -9.87 -4.14
C PRO A 58 -6.20 -9.14 -5.48
N ASP A 59 -7.04 -8.13 -5.63
CA ASP A 59 -7.02 -7.24 -6.79
C ASP A 59 -6.01 -6.09 -6.60
N GLU A 60 -5.89 -5.23 -7.62
CA GLU A 60 -5.02 -4.05 -7.57
C GLU A 60 -5.32 -3.13 -6.38
N ILE A 61 -6.59 -3.03 -5.98
CA ILE A 61 -7.02 -2.19 -4.86
C ILE A 61 -6.47 -2.76 -3.55
N ALA A 62 -6.62 -4.07 -3.32
CA ALA A 62 -6.08 -4.76 -2.15
C ALA A 62 -4.56 -4.60 -2.03
N TRP A 63 -3.82 -4.77 -3.14
CA TRP A 63 -2.38 -4.56 -3.16
C TRP A 63 -1.98 -3.12 -2.83
N ASN A 64 -2.67 -2.14 -3.41
CA ASN A 64 -2.41 -0.73 -3.11
C ASN A 64 -2.66 -0.40 -1.63
N ILE A 65 -3.72 -0.96 -1.04
CA ILE A 65 -4.01 -0.82 0.40
C ILE A 65 -2.89 -1.42 1.26
N LEU A 66 -2.38 -2.61 0.91
CA LEU A 66 -1.28 -3.25 1.64
C LEU A 66 0.01 -2.43 1.57
N ILE A 67 0.36 -1.90 0.40
CA ILE A 67 1.51 -1.00 0.22
C ILE A 67 1.33 0.26 1.07
N GLY A 68 0.12 0.82 1.11
CA GLY A 68 -0.21 1.95 2.00
C GLY A 68 -0.05 1.62 3.48
N ALA A 69 -0.48 0.43 3.91
CA ALA A 69 -0.33 -0.03 5.29
C ALA A 69 1.15 -0.24 5.67
N CYS A 70 1.96 -0.77 4.76
CA CYS A 70 3.43 -0.86 4.88
C CYS A 70 4.05 0.53 5.06
N SER A 71 3.74 1.44 4.14
CA SER A 71 4.21 2.84 4.10
C SER A 71 3.96 3.55 5.43
N LYS A 72 2.75 3.40 6.01
CA LYS A 72 2.40 3.97 7.32
C LYS A 72 3.07 3.29 8.50
N SER A 73 3.31 1.98 8.42
CA SER A 73 3.95 1.24 9.51
C SER A 73 5.44 1.60 9.67
N GLY A 74 6.11 1.99 8.58
CA GLY A 74 7.55 2.25 8.58
C GLY A 74 8.42 1.00 8.73
N ILE A 75 7.82 -0.20 8.76
CA ILE A 75 8.52 -1.46 9.02
C ILE A 75 9.01 -2.06 7.69
N LEU A 76 10.32 -1.97 7.44
CA LEU A 76 10.94 -2.43 6.20
C LEU A 76 10.68 -3.92 5.90
N HIS A 77 10.67 -4.77 6.94
CA HIS A 77 10.38 -6.20 6.80
C HIS A 77 9.00 -6.46 6.17
N HIS A 78 7.96 -5.72 6.58
CA HIS A 78 6.63 -5.85 5.99
C HIS A 78 6.60 -5.40 4.53
N CYS A 79 7.36 -4.35 4.21
CA CYS A 79 7.49 -3.85 2.84
C CYS A 79 8.05 -4.92 1.90
N GLU A 80 9.16 -5.53 2.28
CA GLU A 80 9.80 -6.62 1.52
C GLU A 80 8.88 -7.84 1.38
N TYR A 81 8.22 -8.24 2.47
CA TYR A 81 7.29 -9.36 2.47
C TYR A 81 6.14 -9.19 1.47
N ILE A 82 5.53 -8.00 1.42
CA ILE A 82 4.41 -7.73 0.51
C ILE A 82 4.90 -7.61 -0.93
N VAL A 83 6.00 -6.88 -1.18
CA VAL A 83 6.51 -6.67 -2.56
C VAL A 83 6.86 -7.99 -3.24
N ASN A 84 7.45 -8.95 -2.50
CA ASN A 84 7.79 -10.27 -3.03
C ASN A 84 6.56 -11.13 -3.41
N GLN A 85 5.35 -10.74 -3.00
CA GLN A 85 4.11 -11.45 -3.31
C GLN A 85 3.27 -10.76 -4.39
N ILE A 86 3.59 -9.51 -4.78
CA ILE A 86 2.82 -8.79 -5.80
C ILE A 86 3.05 -9.48 -7.16
N PRO A 87 1.98 -9.88 -7.87
CA PRO A 87 2.12 -10.41 -9.23
C PRO A 87 2.72 -9.37 -10.19
N LEU A 88 3.61 -9.77 -11.10
CA LEU A 88 4.28 -8.87 -12.04
C LEU A 88 3.31 -7.98 -12.85
N ASN A 89 2.16 -8.53 -13.27
CA ASN A 89 1.14 -7.78 -14.00
C ASN A 89 0.41 -6.72 -13.17
N ILE A 90 0.46 -6.83 -11.84
CA ILE A 90 -0.02 -5.81 -10.91
C ILE A 90 1.12 -4.84 -10.58
N GLN A 91 2.33 -5.35 -10.37
CA GLN A 91 3.51 -4.55 -10.05
C GLN A 91 3.82 -3.50 -11.11
N ASN A 92 3.67 -3.83 -12.39
CA ASN A 92 3.95 -2.94 -13.53
C ASN A 92 2.82 -1.92 -13.83
N LYS A 93 1.85 -1.78 -12.93
CA LYS A 93 0.81 -0.74 -13.08
C LYS A 93 1.32 0.54 -12.44
N ILE A 94 1.23 1.66 -13.15
CA ILE A 94 1.70 2.98 -12.69
C ILE A 94 1.21 3.34 -11.28
N ARG A 95 -0.02 2.98 -10.93
CA ARG A 95 -0.59 3.21 -9.60
C ARG A 95 0.14 2.43 -8.49
N ILE A 96 0.57 1.21 -8.79
CA ILE A 96 1.33 0.36 -7.87
C ILE A 96 2.78 0.83 -7.82
N GLU A 97 3.41 1.12 -8.95
CA GLU A 97 4.78 1.66 -9.01
C GLU A 97 4.91 2.96 -8.20
N ASN A 98 3.98 3.91 -8.36
CA ASN A 98 3.93 5.14 -7.59
C ASN A 98 3.80 4.88 -6.08
N ALA A 99 2.96 3.92 -5.69
CA ALA A 99 2.81 3.54 -4.29
C ALA A 99 4.08 2.87 -3.73
N LEU A 100 4.79 2.09 -4.54
CA LEU A 100 6.06 1.46 -4.16
C LEU A 100 7.17 2.49 -3.94
N VAL A 101 7.29 3.50 -4.81
CA VAL A 101 8.25 4.61 -4.63
C VAL A 101 7.99 5.35 -3.31
N ASP A 102 6.74 5.74 -3.05
CA ASP A 102 6.37 6.42 -1.81
C ASP A 102 6.64 5.57 -0.56
N MET A 103 6.28 4.29 -0.61
CA MET A 103 6.45 3.34 0.49
C MET A 103 7.94 3.10 0.83
N TRP A 104 8.79 2.83 -0.17
CA TRP A 104 10.22 2.66 0.07
C TRP A 104 10.87 3.94 0.61
N GLY A 105 10.46 5.11 0.11
CA GLY A 105 10.92 6.40 0.61
C GLY A 105 10.57 6.61 2.09
N LYS A 106 9.32 6.38 2.48
CA LYS A 106 8.85 6.51 3.87
C LYS A 106 9.44 5.48 4.82
N CYS A 107 9.79 4.30 4.33
CA CYS A 107 10.46 3.27 5.11
C CYS A 107 12.00 3.40 5.12
N GLY A 108 12.54 4.52 4.61
CA GLY A 108 13.97 4.83 4.71
C GLY A 108 14.87 4.12 3.69
N SER A 109 14.28 3.40 2.72
CA SER A 109 15.04 2.66 1.70
C SER A 109 15.06 3.42 0.37
N ILE A 110 15.77 4.55 0.36
CA ILE A 110 15.82 5.44 -0.80
C ILE A 110 16.39 4.77 -2.06
N GLU A 111 17.33 3.82 -1.91
CA GLU A 111 17.87 3.06 -3.02
C GLU A 111 16.79 2.23 -3.72
N LYS A 112 15.92 1.56 -2.96
CA LYS A 112 14.81 0.79 -3.53
C LYS A 112 13.76 1.69 -4.15
N ALA A 113 13.47 2.84 -3.53
CA ALA A 113 12.57 3.85 -4.12
C ALA A 113 13.10 4.32 -5.48
N LYS A 114 14.40 4.63 -5.58
CA LYS A 114 15.05 5.01 -6.82
C LYS A 114 15.03 3.90 -7.86
N ASN A 115 15.32 2.65 -7.47
CA ASN A 115 15.28 1.52 -8.39
C ASN A 115 13.90 1.33 -9.01
N VAL A 116 12.83 1.45 -8.22
CA VAL A 116 11.46 1.41 -8.76
C VAL A 116 11.23 2.61 -9.67
N PHE A 117 11.56 3.82 -9.21
CA PHE A 117 11.41 5.05 -9.99
C PHE A 117 12.12 4.97 -11.35
N ASP A 118 13.33 4.41 -11.41
CA ASP A 118 14.14 4.27 -12.62
C ASP A 118 13.53 3.26 -13.62
N LEU A 119 12.76 2.29 -13.15
CA LEU A 119 12.07 1.28 -13.96
C LEU A 119 10.71 1.73 -14.51
N VAL A 120 10.08 2.75 -13.92
CA VAL A 120 8.80 3.29 -14.43
C VAL A 120 8.98 3.88 -15.82
N VAL A 121 8.29 3.31 -16.81
CA VAL A 121 8.39 3.73 -18.22
C VAL A 121 7.65 5.05 -18.45
N ASP A 122 6.37 5.10 -18.07
CA ASP A 122 5.48 6.25 -18.31
C ASP A 122 5.28 7.07 -17.03
N ARG A 123 6.36 7.73 -16.58
CA ARG A 123 6.34 8.54 -15.36
C ARG A 123 5.33 9.68 -15.47
N ASP A 124 4.46 9.79 -14.46
CA ASP A 124 3.51 10.89 -14.33
C ASP A 124 3.91 11.85 -13.20
N THR A 125 3.15 12.93 -13.03
CA THR A 125 3.39 13.89 -11.95
C THR A 125 3.36 13.23 -10.57
N ILE A 126 2.59 12.15 -10.39
CA ILE A 126 2.52 11.41 -9.13
C ILE A 126 3.84 10.65 -8.90
N THR A 127 4.44 10.06 -9.93
CA THR A 127 5.75 9.39 -9.85
C THR A 127 6.84 10.35 -9.39
N TYR A 128 6.93 11.54 -10.00
CA TYR A 128 7.91 12.56 -9.62
C TYR A 128 7.67 13.07 -8.19
N ASN A 129 6.41 13.36 -7.83
CA ASN A 129 6.07 13.80 -6.48
C ASN A 129 6.42 12.76 -5.42
N ALA A 130 6.18 11.47 -5.70
CA ALA A 130 6.54 10.38 -4.80
C ALA A 130 8.06 10.33 -4.56
N MET A 131 8.87 10.48 -5.61
CA MET A 131 10.33 10.45 -5.50
C MET A 131 10.92 11.70 -4.84
N ILE A 132 10.36 12.88 -5.14
CA ILE A 132 10.73 14.14 -4.47
C ILE A 132 10.45 14.03 -2.96
N ASN A 133 9.27 13.52 -2.59
CA ASN A 133 8.92 13.26 -1.20
C ASN A 133 9.87 12.24 -0.54
N ALA A 134 10.21 11.16 -1.25
CA ALA A 134 11.18 10.17 -0.78
C ALA A 134 12.55 10.81 -0.50
N PHE A 135 13.07 11.64 -1.41
CA PHE A 135 14.32 12.38 -1.17
C PHE A 135 14.22 13.32 0.02
N ALA A 136 13.13 14.09 0.14
CA ALA A 136 12.93 15.03 1.25
C ALA A 136 12.93 14.31 2.61
N LEU A 137 12.20 13.19 2.72
CA LEU A 137 12.12 12.40 3.96
C LEU A 137 13.45 11.75 4.36
N ASN A 138 14.35 11.51 3.39
CA ASN A 138 15.65 10.89 3.61
C ASN A 138 16.81 11.91 3.68
N GLY A 139 16.51 13.22 3.83
CA GLY A 139 17.54 14.27 3.96
C GLY A 139 18.29 14.61 2.67
N MET A 140 17.79 14.15 1.52
CA MET A 140 18.39 14.32 0.19
C MET A 140 17.80 15.55 -0.53
N GLY A 141 17.80 16.70 0.15
CA GLY A 141 17.12 17.91 -0.32
C GLY A 141 17.63 18.43 -1.66
N THR A 142 18.93 18.29 -1.95
CA THR A 142 19.50 18.69 -3.24
C THR A 142 18.90 17.89 -4.40
N GLN A 143 18.83 16.56 -4.26
CA GLN A 143 18.23 15.69 -5.27
C GLN A 143 16.72 15.96 -5.44
N ALA A 144 16.01 16.29 -4.35
CA ALA A 144 14.61 16.68 -4.41
C ALA A 144 14.40 17.95 -5.26
N VAL A 145 15.27 18.96 -5.10
CA VAL A 145 15.21 20.21 -5.87
C VAL A 145 15.62 19.99 -7.33
N GLU A 146 16.64 19.17 -7.58
CA GLU A 146 17.06 18.82 -8.94
C GLU A 146 15.94 18.12 -9.72
N LEU A 147 15.19 17.23 -9.07
CA LEU A 147 14.10 16.48 -9.70
C LEU A 147 12.83 17.32 -9.94
N TYR A 148 12.68 18.45 -9.22
CA TYR A 148 11.54 19.37 -9.38
C TYR A 148 11.73 20.36 -10.55
N ARG A 149 12.97 20.58 -10.98
CA ARG A 149 13.32 21.54 -12.05
C ARG A 149 13.05 20.98 -13.43
#